data_AF-A0A7C5KGM0-F1
#
_entry.id   AF-A0A7C5KGM0-F1
#
_cell.length_a   1.000
_cell.length_b   1.000
_cell.length_c   1.000
_cell.angle_alpha   90.00
_cell.angle_beta   90.00
_cell.angle_gamma   90.00
#
_symmetry.space_group_name_H-M   'P 1'
#
loop_
_entity.id
_entity.type
_entity.pdbx_description
1 polymer ?
#
loop_
_entity_poly.entity_id
_entity_poly.type
_entity_poly.pdbx_seq_one_letter_code
_entity_poly.pdbx_strand_id
1 'polypeptide(L)'
;MVDYLDPNKLEDTAAESLRRNLGQQAELEGRLVTLREQLDQLPEHAPAGERAALQLEMARALQILERGGEAWPLGHTAFGIFAAQRDWENAADACDILYQTGEPDSLV
;
A
#
# COMPACT_ATOMS: atom_id res chain seq x y z
N MET A 1 18.54 -7.24 -42.88
CA MET A 1 17.88 -7.62 -41.63
C MET A 1 17.22 -6.36 -41.10
N VAL A 2 15.95 -6.18 -41.45
CA VAL A 2 15.10 -5.10 -40.92
C VAL A 2 13.97 -5.85 -40.25
N ASP A 3 13.99 -5.92 -38.92
CA ASP A 3 12.86 -6.42 -38.15
C ASP A 3 11.69 -5.49 -38.42
N TYR A 4 10.70 -5.99 -39.13
CA TYR A 4 9.45 -5.29 -39.38
C TYR A 4 8.67 -5.35 -38.06
N LEU A 5 8.56 -4.21 -37.37
CA LEU A 5 7.65 -4.08 -36.23
C LEU A 5 6.23 -4.31 -36.76
N ASP A 6 5.68 -5.51 -36.55
CA ASP A 6 4.28 -5.83 -36.80
C ASP A 6 3.40 -4.94 -35.92
N PRO A 7 2.64 -3.97 -36.49
CA PRO A 7 1.87 -3.01 -35.70
C PRO A 7 0.80 -3.69 -34.84
N ASN A 8 0.26 -4.82 -35.30
CA ASN A 8 -0.75 -5.61 -34.60
C ASN A 8 -0.23 -6.34 -33.35
N LYS A 9 1.09 -6.56 -33.23
CA LYS A 9 1.67 -7.28 -32.07
C LYS A 9 1.84 -6.38 -30.85
N LEU A 10 1.96 -5.06 -31.06
CA LEU A 10 2.07 -4.06 -30.00
C LEU A 10 0.73 -3.82 -29.31
N GLU A 11 -0.38 -3.88 -30.05
CA GLU A 11 -1.74 -3.68 -29.50
C GLU A 11 -2.17 -4.81 -28.56
N ASP A 12 -1.87 -6.06 -28.90
CA ASP A 12 -2.17 -7.23 -28.05
C ASP A 12 -1.40 -7.17 -26.72
N THR A 13 -0.13 -6.75 -26.79
CA THR A 13 0.75 -6.61 -25.62
C THR A 13 0.29 -5.48 -24.68
N ALA A 14 -0.17 -4.35 -25.22
CA ALA A 14 -0.68 -3.23 -24.44
C ALA A 14 -2.01 -3.58 -23.76
N ALA A 15 -2.92 -4.26 -24.45
CA ALA A 15 -4.21 -4.70 -23.91
C ALA A 15 -4.04 -5.74 -22.79
N GLU A 16 -3.13 -6.71 -22.95
CA GLU A 16 -2.80 -7.69 -21.91
C GLU A 16 -2.17 -7.02 -20.67
N SER A 17 -1.23 -6.10 -20.86
CA SER A 17 -0.59 -5.35 -19.78
C SER A 17 -1.61 -4.53 -19.00
N LEU A 18 -2.53 -3.85 -19.70
CA LEU A 18 -3.62 -3.10 -19.07
C LEU A 18 -4.55 -4.01 -18.26
N ARG A 19 -4.97 -5.16 -18.81
CA ARG A 19 -5.82 -6.12 -18.09
C ARG A 19 -5.14 -6.64 -16.83
N ARG A 20 -3.83 -6.92 -16.89
CA ARG A 20 -3.06 -7.35 -15.73
C ARG A 20 -3.00 -6.26 -14.65
N ASN A 21 -2.73 -5.01 -15.03
CA ASN A 21 -2.70 -3.89 -14.11
C ASN A 21 -4.06 -3.67 -13.44
N LEU A 22 -5.16 -3.70 -14.21
CA LEU A 22 -6.52 -3.57 -13.67
C LEU A 22 -6.86 -4.72 -12.70
N GLY A 23 -6.43 -5.95 -13.01
CA GLY A 23 -6.58 -7.09 -12.11
C GLY A 23 -5.84 -6.90 -10.78
N GLN A 24 -4.60 -6.41 -10.83
CA GLN A 24 -3.80 -6.11 -9.64
C GLN A 24 -4.42 -4.99 -8.79
N GLN A 25 -4.92 -3.93 -9.42
CA GLN A 25 -5.61 -2.84 -8.71
C GLN A 25 -6.89 -3.35 -8.05
N ALA A 26 -7.69 -4.17 -8.74
CA ALA A 26 -8.91 -4.75 -8.17
C ALA A 26 -8.61 -5.66 -6.97
N GLU A 27 -7.53 -6.43 -7.01
CA GLU A 27 -7.08 -7.27 -5.89
C GLU A 27 -6.69 -6.41 -4.67
N LEU A 28 -5.94 -5.33 -4.89
CA LEU A 28 -5.55 -4.40 -3.82
C LEU A 28 -6.74 -3.69 -3.19
N GLU A 29 -7.71 -3.24 -4.00
CA GLU A 29 -8.96 -2.66 -3.51
C GLU A 29 -9.76 -3.68 -2.68
N GLY A 30 -9.84 -4.93 -3.14
CA GLY A 30 -10.46 -6.01 -2.36
C GLY A 30 -9.76 -6.25 -1.03
N ARG A 31 -8.42 -6.26 -1.02
CA ARG A 31 -7.62 -6.37 0.20
C ARG A 31 -7.85 -5.20 1.15
N LEU A 32 -7.98 -3.97 0.64
CA LEU A 32 -8.27 -2.79 1.46
C LEU A 32 -9.62 -2.91 2.17
N VAL A 33 -10.64 -3.42 1.48
CA VAL A 33 -11.96 -3.68 2.10
C VAL A 33 -11.82 -4.70 3.24
N THR A 34 -11.16 -5.83 3.00
CA THR A 34 -10.95 -6.85 4.03
C THR A 34 -10.14 -6.33 5.22
N LEU A 35 -9.07 -5.56 4.98
CA LEU A 35 -8.27 -4.97 6.06
C LEU A 35 -9.07 -3.94 6.87
N ARG A 36 -9.93 -3.16 6.22
CA ARG A 36 -10.83 -2.23 6.90
C ARG A 36 -11.82 -2.98 7.79
N GLU A 37 -12.44 -4.04 7.29
CA GLU A 37 -13.35 -4.88 8.07
C GLU A 37 -12.65 -5.50 9.29
N GLN A 38 -11.42 -5.99 9.13
CA GLN A 38 -10.62 -6.51 10.23
C GLN A 38 -10.32 -5.43 11.28
N LEU A 39 -9.99 -4.21 10.83
CA LEU A 39 -9.73 -3.08 11.71
C LEU A 39 -10.99 -2.67 12.49
N ASP A 40 -12.15 -2.66 11.85
CA ASP A 40 -13.44 -2.30 12.45
C ASP A 40 -13.93 -3.38 13.43
N GLN A 41 -13.59 -4.65 13.20
CA GLN A 41 -13.90 -5.77 14.10
C GLN A 41 -12.88 -5.91 15.24
N LEU A 42 -11.75 -5.20 15.17
CA LEU A 42 -10.70 -5.30 16.18
C LEU A 42 -11.20 -4.73 17.52
N PRO A 43 -11.16 -5.51 18.62
CA PRO A 43 -11.64 -5.04 19.90
C PRO A 43 -10.90 -3.79 20.39
N GLU A 44 -11.57 -2.91 21.12
CA GLU A 44 -10.94 -1.68 21.64
C GLU A 44 -9.76 -1.97 22.58
N HIS A 45 -9.81 -3.10 23.30
CA HIS A 45 -8.80 -3.57 24.24
C HIS A 45 -7.71 -4.42 23.58
N ALA A 46 -7.76 -4.62 22.26
CA ALA A 46 -6.69 -5.30 21.53
C ALA A 46 -5.36 -4.53 21.71
N PRO A 47 -4.22 -5.24 21.71
CA PRO A 47 -2.90 -4.60 21.73
C PRO A 47 -2.78 -3.56 20.62
N ALA A 48 -2.21 -2.39 20.95
CA ALA A 48 -2.04 -1.31 19.99
C ALA A 48 -1.22 -1.74 18.75
N GLY A 49 -0.29 -2.69 18.91
CA GLY A 49 0.50 -3.25 17.81
C GLY A 49 -0.35 -3.99 16.76
N GLU A 50 -1.41 -4.68 17.16
CA GLU A 50 -2.31 -5.36 16.22
C GLU A 50 -3.04 -4.36 15.33
N ARG A 51 -3.52 -3.27 15.93
CA ARG A 51 -4.14 -2.16 15.20
C ARG A 51 -3.14 -1.49 14.26
N ALA A 52 -1.92 -1.25 14.72
CA ALA A 52 -0.85 -0.66 13.92
C ALA A 52 -0.47 -1.55 12.73
N ALA A 53 -0.43 -2.87 12.90
CA ALA A 53 -0.14 -3.81 11.81
C ALA A 53 -1.21 -3.75 10.70
N LEU A 54 -2.49 -3.72 11.07
CA LEU A 54 -3.58 -3.57 10.09
C LEU A 54 -3.49 -2.21 9.36
N GLN A 55 -3.21 -1.13 10.09
CA GLN A 55 -3.02 0.20 9.51
C GLN A 55 -1.83 0.27 8.56
N LEU A 56 -0.72 -0.39 8.90
CA LEU A 56 0.48 -0.45 8.07
C LEU A 56 0.21 -1.18 6.74
N GLU A 57 -0.49 -2.31 6.80
CA GLU A 57 -0.87 -3.08 5.60
C GLU A 57 -1.85 -2.32 4.70
N MET A 58 -2.78 -1.56 5.30
CA MET A 58 -3.65 -0.65 4.54
C MET A 58 -2.84 0.47 3.89
N ALA A 59 -1.90 1.09 4.63
CA ALA A 59 -1.04 2.13 4.09
C ALA A 59 -0.21 1.62 2.91
N ARG A 60 0.32 0.39 2.99
CA ARG A 60 1.05 -0.25 1.88
C ARG A 60 0.16 -0.42 0.65
N ALA A 61 -1.05 -0.97 0.81
CA ALA A 61 -1.95 -1.16 -0.32
C ALA A 61 -2.38 0.18 -0.96
N LEU A 62 -2.67 1.20 -0.15
CA LEU A 62 -2.97 2.55 -0.64
C LEU A 62 -1.77 3.20 -1.34
N GLN A 63 -0.56 3.01 -0.83
CA GLN A 63 0.66 3.50 -1.46
C GLN A 63 0.87 2.87 -2.84
N ILE A 64 0.68 1.54 -2.97
CA ILE A 64 0.78 0.84 -4.27
C ILE A 64 -0.31 1.32 -5.25
N LEU A 65 -1.49 1.70 -4.75
CA LEU A 65 -2.57 2.32 -5.52
C LEU A 65 -2.34 3.81 -5.81
N GLU A 66 -1.16 4.36 -5.48
CA GLU A 66 -0.80 5.77 -5.65
C GLU A 66 -1.70 6.74 -4.85
N ARG A 67 -2.36 6.26 -3.78
CA ARG A 67 -3.24 7.02 -2.90
C ARG A 67 -2.49 7.50 -1.66
N GLY A 68 -1.38 8.21 -1.88
CA GLY A 68 -0.45 8.68 -0.84
C GLY A 68 -1.11 9.45 0.30
N GLY A 69 -2.04 10.36 0.00
CA GLY A 69 -2.75 11.15 1.01
C GLY A 69 -3.64 10.31 1.95
N GLU A 70 -4.13 9.15 1.51
CA GLU A 70 -4.86 8.22 2.37
C GLU A 70 -3.93 7.27 3.12
N ALA A 71 -2.82 6.87 2.49
CA ALA A 71 -1.79 6.02 3.09
C ALA A 71 -1.07 6.72 4.25
N TRP A 72 -0.79 8.01 4.10
CA TRP A 72 0.01 8.81 5.03
C TRP A 72 -0.48 8.77 6.49
N PRO A 73 -1.73 9.15 6.81
CA PRO A 73 -2.19 9.16 8.20
C PRO A 73 -2.18 7.76 8.83
N LEU A 74 -2.39 6.70 8.04
CA LEU A 74 -2.37 5.31 8.51
C LEU A 74 -0.93 4.86 8.82
N GLY A 75 0.00 5.08 7.88
CA GLY A 75 1.41 4.75 8.07
C GLY A 75 2.04 5.52 9.23
N HIS A 76 1.69 6.81 9.39
CA HIS A 76 2.23 7.66 10.44
C HIS A 76 1.72 7.24 11.82
N THR A 77 0.45 6.83 11.91
CA THR A 77 -0.12 6.27 13.15
C THR A 77 0.55 4.95 13.51
N ALA A 78 0.73 4.06 12.53
CA ALA A 78 1.39 2.78 12.73
C ALA A 78 2.85 2.96 13.20
N PHE A 79 3.61 3.83 12.52
CA PHE A 79 4.98 4.19 12.90
C PHE A 79 5.07 4.64 14.37
N GLY A 80 4.22 5.59 14.78
CA GLY A 80 4.24 6.11 16.15
C GLY A 80 4.00 5.02 17.20
N ILE A 81 3.11 4.07 16.91
CA ILE A 81 2.83 2.94 17.79
C ILE A 81 4.03 1.98 17.86
N PHE A 82 4.60 1.59 16.73
CA PHE A 82 5.76 0.70 16.68
C PHE A 82 6.99 1.30 17.36
N ALA A 83 7.27 2.58 17.11
CA ALA A 83 8.34 3.31 17.77
C ALA A 83 8.17 3.36 19.30
N ALA A 84 6.95 3.60 19.79
CA ALA A 84 6.66 3.60 21.22
C ALA A 84 6.84 2.21 21.86
N GLN A 85 6.54 1.14 21.11
CA GLN A 85 6.71 -0.25 21.55
C GLN A 85 8.14 -0.78 21.36
N ARG A 86 9.03 0.00 20.72
CA ARG A 86 10.40 -0.41 20.32
C ARG A 86 10.41 -1.58 19.33
N ASP A 87 9.36 -1.69 18.53
CA ASP A 87 9.29 -2.60 17.41
C ASP A 87 9.95 -1.96 16.19
N TRP A 88 11.28 -1.99 16.19
CA TRP A 88 12.08 -1.23 15.21
C TRP A 88 11.99 -1.77 13.79
N GLU A 89 11.65 -3.05 13.64
CA GLU A 89 11.47 -3.67 12.32
C GLU A 89 10.22 -3.09 11.63
N ASN A 90 9.07 -3.13 12.32
CA ASN A 90 7.84 -2.56 11.79
C ASN A 90 7.89 -1.03 11.69
N ALA A 91 8.61 -0.36 12.60
CA ALA A 91 8.83 1.08 12.50
C ALA A 91 9.62 1.46 11.24
N ALA A 92 10.67 0.68 10.88
CA ALA A 92 11.44 0.94 9.68
C ALA A 92 10.62 0.72 8.40
N ASP A 93 9.84 -0.36 8.34
CA ASP A 93 8.92 -0.62 7.21
C ASP A 93 7.85 0.49 7.06
N ALA A 94 7.35 1.02 8.18
CA ALA A 94 6.47 2.18 8.15
C ALA A 94 7.15 3.43 7.55
N CYS A 95 8.42 3.67 7.87
CA CYS A 95 9.19 4.77 7.24
C CYS A 95 9.33 4.57 5.72
N ASP A 96 9.59 3.36 5.25
CA ASP A 96 9.71 3.06 3.82
C ASP A 96 8.39 3.35 3.08
N ILE A 97 7.25 2.93 3.65
CA ILE A 97 5.93 3.23 3.09
C ILE A 97 5.65 4.73 3.10
N LEU A 98 5.93 5.42 4.22
CA LEU A 98 5.70 6.85 4.37
C LEU A 98 6.50 7.67 3.36
N TYR A 99 7.77 7.33 3.16
CA TYR A 99 8.61 7.96 2.13
C TYR A 99 7.99 7.82 0.73
N GLN A 100 7.44 6.65 0.41
CA GLN A 100 6.86 6.37 -0.89
C GLN A 100 5.47 7.00 -1.12
N THR A 101 4.87 7.64 -0.11
CA THR A 101 3.61 8.37 -0.27
C THR A 101 3.78 9.70 -1.02
N GLY A 102 4.99 10.27 -1.01
CA GLY A 102 5.29 11.56 -1.64
C GLY A 102 4.75 12.79 -0.89
N GLU A 103 4.24 12.62 0.34
CA GLU A 103 3.81 13.76 1.16
C GLU A 103 5.02 14.65 1.53
N PRO A 104 4.87 15.99 1.58
CA PRO A 104 5.99 16.89 1.91
C PRO A 104 6.64 16.58 3.26
N ASP A 105 5.83 16.13 4.21
CA ASP A 105 6.25 15.81 5.57
C ASP A 105 7.05 14.49 5.65
N SER A 106 7.15 13.73 4.55
CA SER A 106 7.90 12.46 4.50
C SER A 106 9.42 12.62 4.58
N LEU A 107 9.95 13.84 4.39
CA LEU A 107 11.37 14.15 4.28
C LEU A 107 11.91 15.06 5.39
N VAL A 108 11.07 15.48 6.34
CA VAL A 108 11.36 16.50 7.36
C VAL A 108 11.59 15.86 8.72
#